data_AF-Q5BCR2-F1
#
_entry.id   AF-Q5BCR2-F1
#
_cell.length_a   1.000
_cell.length_b   1.000
_cell.length_c   1.000
_cell.angle_alpha   90.00
_cell.angle_beta   90.00
_cell.angle_gamma   90.00
#
_symmetry.space_group_name_H-M   'P 1'
#
loop_
_entity.id
_entity.type
_entity.pdbx_description
1 polymer ?
#
loop_
_entity_poly.entity_id
_entity_poly.type
_entity_poly.pdbx_seq_one_letter_code
_entity_poly.pdbx_strand_id
1 'polypeptide(L)'
;MLSLNRREEEFDSKLDWDNFLEQREEIIFNLVNRIDVAKTEADLQSYASENMKSIRANQALEAKEVSSFQERQNQEQELARLRRQAAKEEYENERKELLAGRENYLNSLAQGRAGEAAAIARQGQKVMLKKSSARRSEEERIRQKQAALRGTDTQRPAYSGATTAEEGGSGLIKGLKKVKTPEPEKPYDPFGGMVPNKRDYYTLRDYYPSSYLDPIRQDTRMLAGGYDLQEYYSRTMLEAFAGLGCFVDEEVPMREANSFNIMKPIATQGAVLAAGSGEGSA
;
A
#
# COMPACT_ATOMS: atom_id res chain seq x y z
N MET A 1 -18.80 2.76 -35.06
CA MET A 1 -17.37 2.91 -35.39
C MET A 1 -16.43 3.04 -34.18
N LEU A 2 -16.91 3.14 -32.92
CA LEU A 2 -16.03 3.19 -31.74
C LEU A 2 -15.56 1.82 -31.22
N SER A 3 -16.04 0.70 -31.78
CA SER A 3 -15.81 -0.64 -31.23
C SER A 3 -14.40 -1.20 -31.46
N LEU A 4 -13.63 -0.68 -32.42
CA LEU A 4 -12.34 -1.26 -32.85
C LEU A 4 -11.11 -0.49 -32.35
N ASN A 5 -11.27 0.41 -31.36
CA ASN A 5 -10.16 1.20 -30.81
C ASN A 5 -9.48 0.47 -29.64
N ARG A 6 -8.70 -0.58 -29.96
CA ARG A 6 -7.81 -1.30 -29.03
C ARG A 6 -6.35 -0.87 -29.26
N ARG A 7 -5.52 -0.86 -28.20
CA ARG A 7 -4.08 -0.54 -28.27
C ARG A 7 -3.24 -1.82 -28.21
N GLU A 8 -2.05 -1.81 -28.81
CA GLU A 8 -1.09 -2.94 -28.80
C GLU A 8 -0.81 -3.47 -27.39
N GLU A 9 -0.75 -2.57 -26.40
CA GLU A 9 -0.50 -2.93 -24.99
C GLU A 9 -1.60 -3.80 -24.36
N GLU A 10 -2.81 -3.86 -24.94
CA GLU A 10 -3.89 -4.73 -24.48
C GLU A 10 -3.80 -6.17 -24.97
N PHE A 11 -2.79 -6.55 -25.75
CA PHE A 11 -2.59 -7.91 -26.28
C PHE A 11 -1.42 -8.64 -25.62
N ASP A 12 -1.59 -9.94 -25.36
CA ASP A 12 -0.59 -10.80 -24.69
C ASP A 12 0.66 -10.97 -25.54
N SER A 13 0.49 -11.06 -26.87
CA SER A 13 1.59 -11.15 -27.81
C SER A 13 1.44 -10.15 -28.96
N LYS A 14 2.58 -9.80 -29.55
CA LYS A 14 2.62 -9.00 -30.77
C LYS A 14 1.91 -9.70 -31.94
N LEU A 15 2.01 -11.03 -32.02
CA LEU A 15 1.32 -11.82 -33.04
C LEU A 15 -0.21 -11.65 -32.95
N ASP A 16 -0.74 -11.59 -31.73
CA ASP A 16 -2.18 -11.39 -31.52
C ASP A 16 -2.64 -9.97 -31.89
N TRP A 17 -1.78 -8.98 -31.66
CA TRP A 17 -2.00 -7.62 -32.15
C TRP A 17 -2.00 -7.55 -33.69
N ASP A 18 -1.02 -8.19 -34.33
CA ASP A 18 -0.91 -8.23 -35.79
C ASP A 18 -2.13 -8.95 -36.42
N ASN A 19 -2.56 -10.08 -35.84
CA ASN A 19 -3.78 -10.79 -36.26
C ASN A 19 -5.05 -9.94 -36.08
N PHE A 20 -5.14 -9.15 -35.00
CA PHE A 20 -6.27 -8.23 -34.78
C PHE A 20 -6.29 -7.10 -35.82
N LEU A 21 -5.13 -6.57 -36.19
CA LEU A 21 -5.03 -5.55 -37.24
C LEU A 21 -5.46 -6.10 -38.60
N GLU A 22 -5.04 -7.32 -38.96
CA GLU A 22 -5.46 -8.00 -40.18
C GLU A 22 -6.98 -8.21 -40.22
N GLN A 23 -7.57 -8.73 -39.14
CA GLN A 23 -9.03 -8.90 -39.02
C GLN A 23 -9.77 -7.55 -39.13
N ARG A 24 -9.23 -6.49 -38.52
CA ARG A 24 -9.81 -5.15 -38.62
C ARG A 24 -9.79 -4.64 -40.06
N GLU A 25 -8.68 -4.85 -40.76
CA GLU A 25 -8.54 -4.47 -42.17
C GLU A 25 -9.47 -5.28 -43.06
N GLU A 26 -9.63 -6.59 -42.81
CA GLU A 26 -10.57 -7.45 -43.53
C GLU A 26 -12.03 -6.97 -43.36
N ILE A 27 -12.44 -6.64 -42.13
CA ILE A 27 -13.79 -6.10 -41.86
C ILE A 27 -14.00 -4.76 -42.56
N ILE A 28 -13.01 -3.86 -42.52
CA ILE A 28 -13.08 -2.56 -43.22
C ILE A 28 -13.15 -2.76 -44.73
N PHE A 29 -12.32 -3.64 -45.28
CA PHE A 29 -12.24 -3.94 -46.71
C PHE A 29 -13.57 -4.50 -47.22
N ASN A 30 -14.15 -5.47 -46.50
CA ASN A 30 -15.44 -6.07 -46.83
C ASN A 30 -16.56 -5.03 -46.79
N LEU A 31 -16.56 -4.13 -45.80
CA LEU A 31 -17.56 -3.06 -45.68
C LEU A 31 -17.45 -2.00 -46.77
N VAL A 32 -16.22 -1.60 -47.14
CA VAL A 32 -15.95 -0.63 -48.22
C VAL A 32 -16.34 -1.20 -49.58
N ASN A 33 -15.99 -2.44 -49.85
CA ASN A 33 -16.26 -3.11 -51.12
C ASN A 33 -17.67 -3.72 -51.20
N ARG A 34 -18.45 -3.62 -50.11
CA ARG A 34 -19.80 -4.21 -49.97
C ARG A 34 -19.83 -5.72 -50.23
N ILE A 35 -18.76 -6.41 -49.86
CA ILE A 35 -18.65 -7.86 -49.95
C ILE A 35 -19.09 -8.43 -48.61
N ASP A 36 -20.13 -9.26 -48.62
CA ASP A 36 -20.65 -9.96 -47.44
C ASP A 36 -20.95 -9.05 -46.22
N VAL A 37 -21.67 -7.95 -46.49
CA VAL A 37 -22.03 -6.92 -45.50
C VAL A 37 -22.86 -7.51 -44.34
N ALA A 38 -23.75 -8.46 -44.63
CA ALA A 38 -24.62 -9.06 -43.62
C ALA A 38 -23.82 -9.88 -42.58
N LYS A 39 -22.83 -10.65 -43.03
CA LYS A 39 -21.97 -11.44 -42.14
C LYS A 39 -21.06 -10.56 -41.30
N THR A 40 -20.42 -9.57 -41.92
CA THR A 40 -19.55 -8.62 -41.21
C THR A 40 -20.30 -7.76 -40.21
N GLU A 41 -21.54 -7.34 -40.50
CA GLU A 41 -22.40 -6.65 -39.54
C GLU A 41 -22.81 -7.56 -38.37
N ALA A 42 -23.11 -8.84 -38.62
CA ALA A 42 -23.42 -9.81 -37.57
C ALA A 42 -22.22 -10.06 -36.63
N ASP A 43 -21.02 -10.20 -37.19
CA ASP A 43 -19.78 -10.37 -36.43
C ASP A 43 -19.42 -9.09 -35.64
N LEU A 44 -19.71 -7.91 -36.19
CA LEU A 44 -19.60 -6.64 -35.47
C LEU A 44 -20.60 -6.52 -34.33
N GLN A 45 -21.83 -7.00 -34.50
CA GLN A 45 -22.87 -6.96 -33.47
C GLN A 45 -22.58 -7.92 -32.32
N SER A 46 -22.15 -9.15 -32.61
CA SER A 46 -21.74 -10.12 -31.58
C SER A 46 -20.60 -9.54 -30.74
N TYR A 47 -19.57 -9.01 -31.41
CA TYR A 47 -18.45 -8.35 -30.76
C TYR A 47 -18.86 -7.11 -29.94
N ALA A 48 -19.75 -6.26 -30.48
CA ALA A 48 -20.24 -5.09 -29.75
C ALA A 48 -21.02 -5.49 -28.48
N SER A 49 -21.80 -6.57 -28.53
CA SER A 49 -22.55 -7.07 -27.37
C SER A 49 -21.66 -7.67 -26.28
N GLU A 50 -20.62 -8.40 -26.68
CA GLU A 50 -19.64 -9.00 -25.77
C GLU A 50 -18.75 -7.93 -25.13
N ASN A 51 -18.30 -6.93 -25.90
CA ASN A 51 -17.45 -5.85 -25.39
C ASN A 51 -18.21 -4.69 -24.73
N MET A 52 -19.54 -4.63 -24.85
CA MET A 52 -20.33 -3.60 -24.15
C MET A 52 -20.15 -3.67 -22.64
N LYS A 53 -20.02 -4.89 -22.08
CA LYS A 53 -19.84 -5.10 -20.64
C LYS A 53 -18.48 -4.56 -20.16
N SER A 54 -17.40 -4.79 -20.92
CA SER A 54 -16.06 -4.30 -20.57
C SER A 54 -15.97 -2.78 -20.71
N ILE A 55 -16.55 -2.20 -21.77
CA ILE A 55 -16.59 -0.75 -21.97
C ILE A 55 -17.36 -0.07 -20.84
N ARG A 56 -18.53 -0.61 -20.47
CA ARG A 56 -19.32 -0.07 -19.35
C ARG A 56 -18.59 -0.19 -18.02
N ALA A 57 -17.88 -1.29 -17.77
CA ALA A 57 -17.08 -1.46 -16.56
C ALA A 57 -15.94 -0.44 -16.48
N ASN A 58 -15.20 -0.25 -17.58
CA ASN A 58 -14.12 0.74 -17.66
C ASN A 58 -14.64 2.18 -17.50
N GLN A 59 -15.74 2.53 -18.17
CA GLN A 59 -16.38 3.84 -18.01
C GLN A 59 -16.88 4.09 -16.59
N ALA A 60 -17.41 3.07 -15.92
CA ALA A 60 -17.84 3.19 -14.53
C ALA A 60 -16.65 3.36 -13.57
N LEU A 61 -15.51 2.74 -13.87
CA LEU A 61 -14.29 2.87 -13.09
C LEU A 61 -13.67 4.27 -13.26
N GLU A 62 -13.57 4.76 -14.50
CA GLU A 62 -13.15 6.13 -14.81
C GLU A 62 -14.06 7.17 -14.12
N ALA A 63 -15.38 6.98 -14.15
CA ALA A 63 -16.31 7.86 -13.45
C ALA A 63 -16.13 7.86 -11.92
N LYS A 64 -15.79 6.70 -11.32
CA LYS A 64 -15.47 6.59 -9.88
C LYS A 64 -14.15 7.28 -9.55
N GLU A 65 -13.14 7.13 -10.39
CA GLU A 65 -11.85 7.81 -10.21
C GLU A 65 -12.01 9.34 -10.31
N VAL A 66 -12.74 9.83 -11.31
CA VAL A 66 -13.01 11.26 -11.48
C VAL A 66 -13.79 11.83 -10.29
N SER A 67 -14.85 11.15 -9.82
CA SER A 67 -15.63 11.61 -8.66
C SER A 67 -14.80 11.61 -7.37
N SER A 68 -14.05 10.55 -7.09
CA SER A 68 -13.17 10.50 -5.91
C SER A 68 -12.06 11.57 -5.94
N PHE A 69 -11.50 11.85 -7.12
CA PHE A 69 -10.53 12.92 -7.29
C PHE A 69 -11.16 14.29 -7.02
N GLN A 70 -12.36 14.55 -7.55
CA GLN A 70 -13.10 15.79 -7.31
C GLN A 70 -13.45 15.97 -5.83
N GLU A 71 -13.90 14.92 -5.15
CA GLU A 71 -14.18 14.95 -3.70
C GLU A 71 -12.92 15.30 -2.90
N ARG A 72 -11.77 14.70 -3.23
CA ARG A 72 -10.50 14.98 -2.56
C ARG A 72 -10.06 16.43 -2.77
N GLN A 73 -10.20 16.94 -3.99
CA GLN A 73 -9.91 18.35 -4.31
C GLN A 73 -10.82 19.30 -3.53
N ASN A 74 -12.13 19.01 -3.45
CA ASN A 74 -13.08 19.82 -2.69
C ASN A 74 -12.75 19.82 -1.19
N GLN A 75 -12.47 18.66 -0.61
CA GLN A 75 -12.06 18.54 0.80
C GLN A 75 -10.78 19.33 1.08
N GLU A 76 -9.78 19.27 0.19
CA GLU A 76 -8.55 20.03 0.33
C GLU A 76 -8.81 21.56 0.29
N GLN A 77 -9.66 22.01 -0.63
CA GLN A 77 -10.06 23.41 -0.74
C GLN A 77 -10.85 23.89 0.50
N GLU A 78 -11.77 23.08 1.02
CA GLU A 78 -12.52 23.38 2.24
C GLU A 78 -11.60 23.49 3.45
N LEU A 79 -10.67 22.54 3.62
CA LEU A 79 -9.66 22.58 4.68
C LEU A 79 -8.76 23.81 4.54
N ALA A 80 -8.36 24.18 3.32
CA ALA A 80 -7.57 25.39 3.08
C ALA A 80 -8.37 26.66 3.42
N ARG A 81 -9.67 26.71 3.10
CA ARG A 81 -10.56 27.81 3.45
C ARG A 81 -10.71 27.95 4.97
N LEU A 82 -10.94 26.83 5.66
CA LEU A 82 -11.04 26.80 7.13
C LEU A 82 -9.74 27.26 7.79
N ARG A 83 -8.57 26.84 7.28
CA ARG A 83 -7.27 27.32 7.77
C ARG A 83 -7.10 28.83 7.60
N ARG A 84 -7.51 29.37 6.45
CA ARG A 84 -7.47 30.84 6.21
C ARG A 84 -8.40 31.60 7.13
N GLN A 85 -9.58 31.06 7.44
CA GLN A 85 -10.52 31.67 8.38
C GLN A 85 -9.96 31.63 9.81
N ALA A 86 -9.48 30.47 10.27
CA ALA A 86 -8.86 30.33 11.58
C ALA A 86 -7.68 31.29 11.78
N ALA A 87 -6.79 31.41 10.79
CA ALA A 87 -5.66 32.34 10.86
C ALA A 87 -6.11 33.82 10.97
N LYS A 88 -7.21 34.20 10.31
CA LYS A 88 -7.78 35.55 10.44
C LYS A 88 -8.39 35.78 11.83
N GLU A 89 -9.13 34.79 12.34
CA GLU A 89 -9.73 34.85 13.68
C GLU A 89 -8.67 34.90 14.77
N GLU A 90 -7.59 34.12 14.66
CA GLU A 90 -6.44 34.17 15.57
C GLU A 90 -5.79 35.56 15.58
N TYR A 91 -5.54 36.15 14.40
CA TYR A 91 -4.99 37.50 14.31
C TYR A 91 -5.91 38.56 14.93
N GLU A 92 -7.22 38.48 14.69
CA GLU A 92 -8.18 39.40 15.30
C GLU A 92 -8.25 39.24 16.83
N ASN A 93 -8.23 38.00 17.32
CA ASN A 93 -8.24 37.70 18.74
C ASN A 93 -6.96 38.21 19.42
N GLU A 94 -5.78 37.97 18.82
CA GLU A 94 -4.51 38.51 19.33
C GLU A 94 -4.53 40.04 19.38
N ARG A 95 -5.04 40.69 18.32
CA ARG A 95 -5.20 42.15 18.30
C ARG A 95 -6.11 42.65 19.42
N LYS A 96 -7.25 41.98 19.64
CA LYS A 96 -8.19 42.32 20.74
C LYS A 96 -7.54 42.12 22.10
N GLU A 97 -6.80 41.04 22.30
CA GLU A 97 -6.08 40.77 23.55
C GLU A 97 -4.99 41.79 23.85
N LEU A 98 -4.27 42.24 22.82
CA LEU A 98 -3.27 43.30 22.98
C LEU A 98 -3.92 44.63 23.38
N LEU A 99 -5.04 44.99 22.74
CA LEU A 99 -5.79 46.19 23.10
C LEU A 99 -6.36 46.10 24.52
N ALA A 100 -7.00 45.00 24.87
CA ALA A 100 -7.51 44.75 26.23
C ALA A 100 -6.38 44.74 27.26
N GLY A 101 -5.21 44.16 26.93
CA GLY A 101 -4.02 44.19 27.78
C GLY A 101 -3.51 45.61 28.02
N ARG A 102 -3.49 46.45 26.97
CA ARG A 102 -3.14 47.87 27.05
C ARG A 102 -4.14 48.65 27.90
N GLU A 103 -5.43 48.45 27.70
CA GLU A 103 -6.50 49.12 28.46
C GLU A 103 -6.44 48.75 29.94
N ASN A 104 -6.29 47.46 30.27
CA ASN A 104 -6.14 47.01 31.65
C ASN A 104 -4.89 47.59 32.32
N TYR A 105 -3.79 47.72 31.58
CA TYR A 105 -2.57 48.36 32.06
C TYR A 105 -2.79 49.85 32.34
N LEU A 106 -3.41 50.58 31.41
CA LEU A 106 -3.73 52.01 31.57
C LEU A 106 -4.72 52.26 32.71
N ASN A 107 -5.74 51.42 32.86
CA ASN A 107 -6.69 51.50 33.97
C ASN A 107 -6.00 51.28 35.32
N SER A 108 -5.05 50.34 35.40
CA SER A 108 -4.25 50.11 36.62
C SER A 108 -3.37 51.31 36.96
N LEU A 109 -2.78 51.96 35.95
CA LEU A 109 -2.01 53.19 36.10
C LEU A 109 -2.87 54.39 36.53
N ALA A 110 -4.09 54.50 35.99
CA ALA A 110 -5.03 55.57 36.32
C ALA A 110 -5.58 55.46 37.75
N GLN A 111 -5.73 54.24 38.27
CA GLN A 111 -6.16 53.98 39.64
C GLN A 111 -5.02 54.06 40.67
N GLY A 112 -3.76 53.87 40.24
CA GLY A 112 -2.58 53.89 41.11
C GLY A 112 -2.14 55.29 41.55
N ARG A 113 -1.51 55.39 42.73
CA ARG A 113 -0.96 56.65 43.24
C ARG A 113 0.32 57.02 42.49
N ALA A 114 0.66 58.31 42.36
CA ALA A 114 1.80 58.81 41.56
C ALA A 114 3.18 58.20 41.87
N GLY A 115 3.38 57.59 43.05
CA GLY A 115 4.62 56.88 43.43
C GLY A 115 4.64 55.38 43.08
N GLU A 116 3.51 54.77 42.72
CA GLU A 116 3.35 53.32 42.51
C GLU A 116 3.49 52.90 41.03
N ALA A 117 3.53 53.85 40.10
CA ALA A 117 3.64 53.61 38.67
C ALA A 117 4.84 52.70 38.30
N ALA A 118 5.97 52.88 38.99
CA ALA A 118 7.17 52.06 38.79
C ALA A 118 6.99 50.59 39.24
N ALA A 119 6.19 50.35 40.29
CA ALA A 119 5.88 49.00 40.75
C ALA A 119 4.89 48.30 39.80
N ILE A 120 3.87 49.03 39.32
CA ILE A 120 2.87 48.55 38.35
C ILE A 120 3.54 48.16 37.02
N ALA A 121 4.51 48.95 36.54
CA ALA A 121 5.28 48.64 35.33
C ALA A 121 6.09 47.34 35.45
N ARG A 122 6.77 47.13 36.59
CA ARG A 122 7.55 45.91 36.86
C ARG A 122 6.65 44.68 36.98
N GLN A 123 5.48 44.83 37.61
CA GLN A 123 4.50 43.75 37.74
C GLN A 123 3.88 43.40 36.38
N GLY A 124 3.56 44.40 35.54
CA GLY A 124 3.08 44.21 34.18
C GLY A 124 4.08 43.45 33.29
N GLN A 125 5.37 43.80 33.34
CA GLN A 125 6.43 43.07 32.65
C GLN A 125 6.53 41.61 33.11
N LYS A 126 6.46 41.37 34.43
CA LYS A 126 6.51 40.02 35.00
C LYS A 126 5.31 39.17 34.58
N VAL A 127 4.12 39.75 34.50
CA VAL A 127 2.89 39.06 34.06
C VAL A 127 2.93 38.78 32.56
N MET A 128 3.41 39.73 31.73
CA MET A 128 3.61 39.49 30.29
C MET A 128 4.61 38.38 30.02
N LEU A 129 5.75 38.35 30.73
CA LEU A 129 6.75 37.29 30.60
C LEU A 129 6.16 35.91 30.94
N LYS A 130 5.39 35.81 32.05
CA LYS A 130 4.70 34.56 32.43
C LYS A 130 3.62 34.14 31.42
N LYS A 131 2.88 35.10 30.85
CA LYS A 131 1.87 34.82 29.83
C LYS A 131 2.51 34.32 28.54
N SER A 132 3.64 34.91 28.14
CA SER A 132 4.39 34.49 26.96
C SER A 132 5.03 33.11 27.12
N SER A 133 5.54 32.77 28.32
CA SER A 133 6.11 31.44 28.59
C SER A 133 5.04 30.34 28.63
N ALA A 134 3.85 30.63 29.17
CA ALA A 134 2.74 29.68 29.18
C ALA A 134 2.21 29.38 27.78
N ARG A 135 2.10 30.41 26.91
CA ARG A 135 1.67 30.23 25.51
C ARG A 135 2.63 29.37 24.70
N ARG A 136 3.94 29.62 24.81
CA ARG A 136 4.96 28.85 24.08
C ARG A 136 4.94 27.37 24.45
N SER A 137 4.74 27.05 25.73
CA SER A 137 4.67 25.66 26.20
C SER A 137 3.41 24.93 25.70
N GLU A 138 2.26 25.61 25.64
CA GLU A 138 1.02 25.03 25.12
C GLU A 138 1.07 24.84 23.59
N GLU A 139 1.60 25.82 22.86
CA GLU A 139 1.81 25.70 21.40
C GLU A 139 2.74 24.54 21.05
N GLU A 140 3.81 24.33 21.82
CA GLU A 140 4.75 23.23 21.62
C GLU A 140 4.10 21.85 21.91
N ARG A 141 3.27 21.74 22.97
CA ARG A 141 2.47 20.53 23.25
C ARG A 141 1.46 20.22 22.15
N ILE A 142 0.79 21.25 21.62
CA ILE A 142 -0.19 21.08 20.53
C ILE A 142 0.52 20.67 19.23
N ARG A 143 1.65 21.30 18.91
CA ARG A 143 2.48 20.94 17.74
C ARG A 143 3.01 19.51 17.83
N GLN A 144 3.45 19.07 19.02
CA GLN A 144 3.93 17.71 19.24
C GLN A 144 2.81 16.67 19.06
N LYS A 145 1.60 16.95 19.56
CA LYS A 145 0.42 16.09 19.35
C LYS A 145 0.01 16.01 17.87
N GLN A 146 0.03 17.12 17.15
CA GLN A 146 -0.29 17.12 15.71
C GLN A 146 0.77 16.41 14.87
N ALA A 147 2.05 16.51 15.22
CA ALA A 147 3.12 15.77 14.56
C ALA A 147 3.01 14.25 14.79
N ALA A 148 2.63 13.82 16.00
CA ALA A 148 2.39 12.41 16.31
C ALA A 148 1.21 11.81 15.53
N LEU A 149 0.12 12.56 15.33
CA LEU A 149 -1.01 12.10 14.49
C LEU A 149 -0.67 12.08 12.99
N ARG A 150 0.21 12.96 12.50
CA ARG A 150 0.64 12.92 11.07
C ARG A 150 1.58 11.76 10.75
N GLY A 151 2.31 11.24 11.73
CA GLY A 151 3.20 10.08 11.56
C GLY A 151 2.47 8.75 11.33
N THR A 152 1.16 8.68 11.61
CA THR A 152 0.37 7.46 11.47
C THR A 152 -0.44 7.38 10.17
N ASP A 153 -0.51 8.45 9.37
CA ASP A 153 -1.28 8.51 8.12
C ASP A 153 -0.50 8.09 6.86
N THR A 154 0.81 7.82 6.97
CA THR A 154 1.64 7.33 5.84
C THR A 154 1.55 5.81 5.62
N GLN A 155 0.75 5.10 6.40
CA GLN A 155 0.38 3.69 6.14
C GLN A 155 -1.14 3.53 6.13
N ARG A 156 -1.79 4.03 5.07
CA ARG A 156 -3.05 3.45 4.58
C ARG A 156 -2.77 2.79 3.24
N PRO A 157 -2.90 1.47 3.11
CA PRO A 157 -2.93 0.86 1.79
C PRO A 157 -4.19 1.35 1.07
N ALA A 158 -4.03 1.76 -0.17
CA ALA A 158 -5.13 2.12 -1.05
C ALA A 158 -5.99 0.87 -1.26
N TYR A 159 -7.22 0.92 -0.75
CA TYR A 159 -8.22 -0.14 -0.95
C TYR A 159 -8.81 0.01 -2.35
N SER A 160 -8.35 -0.82 -3.30
CA SER A 160 -9.01 -1.02 -4.59
C SER A 160 -10.06 -2.12 -4.45
N GLY A 161 -11.33 -1.74 -4.54
CA GLY A 161 -12.43 -2.69 -4.64
C GLY A 161 -12.41 -3.45 -5.97
N ALA A 162 -12.55 -4.77 -5.92
CA ALA A 162 -12.81 -5.60 -7.08
C ALA A 162 -14.09 -6.42 -6.85
N THR A 163 -15.13 -6.07 -7.61
CA THR A 163 -16.30 -6.88 -7.85
C THR A 163 -15.96 -7.98 -8.86
N THR A 164 -16.50 -9.17 -8.61
CA THR A 164 -16.63 -10.35 -9.48
C THR A 164 -16.54 -10.07 -10.99
N ALA A 165 -15.62 -10.75 -11.67
CA ALA A 165 -15.57 -10.85 -13.13
C ALA A 165 -15.79 -12.30 -13.55
N GLU A 166 -16.91 -12.52 -14.26
CA GLU A 166 -17.21 -13.74 -15.00
C GLU A 166 -16.30 -13.88 -16.23
N GLU A 167 -16.08 -15.14 -16.60
CA GLU A 167 -15.39 -15.58 -17.81
C GLU A 167 -16.00 -14.97 -19.08
N GLY A 168 -15.15 -14.41 -19.94
CA GLY A 168 -15.57 -13.85 -21.22
C GLY A 168 -14.39 -13.53 -22.11
N GLY A 169 -13.67 -14.55 -22.57
CA GLY A 169 -12.82 -14.40 -23.75
C GLY A 169 -13.73 -14.23 -24.97
N SER A 170 -13.82 -13.03 -25.53
CA SER A 170 -14.63 -12.79 -26.74
C SER A 170 -14.06 -13.64 -27.87
N GLY A 171 -14.85 -14.53 -28.45
CA GLY A 171 -14.40 -15.55 -29.41
C GLY A 171 -13.85 -14.99 -30.73
N LEU A 172 -14.02 -13.68 -30.98
CA LEU A 172 -13.59 -13.03 -32.21
C LEU A 172 -12.13 -12.57 -32.16
N ILE A 173 -11.64 -12.12 -31.00
CA ILE A 173 -10.29 -11.57 -30.85
C ILE A 173 -9.45 -12.50 -29.98
N LYS A 174 -8.50 -13.17 -30.62
CA LYS A 174 -7.50 -14.01 -29.94
C LYS A 174 -6.45 -13.13 -29.26
N GLY A 175 -6.05 -13.52 -28.05
CA GLY A 175 -4.87 -12.97 -27.38
C GLY A 175 -5.02 -11.63 -26.65
N LEU A 176 -6.25 -11.23 -26.30
CA LEU A 176 -6.45 -10.07 -25.43
C LEU A 176 -5.90 -10.36 -24.02
N LYS A 177 -5.05 -9.48 -23.48
CA LYS A 177 -4.46 -9.63 -22.15
C LYS A 177 -5.57 -9.83 -21.13
N LYS A 178 -5.56 -10.98 -20.46
CA LYS A 178 -6.40 -11.15 -19.26
C LYS A 178 -5.94 -10.10 -18.26
N VAL A 179 -6.85 -9.21 -17.87
CA VAL A 179 -6.62 -8.29 -16.75
C VAL A 179 -6.33 -9.17 -15.54
N LYS A 180 -5.04 -9.35 -15.23
CA LYS A 180 -4.60 -10.04 -14.02
C LYS A 180 -5.01 -9.13 -12.88
N THR A 181 -6.14 -9.44 -12.26
CA THR A 181 -6.46 -8.92 -10.93
C THR A 181 -5.24 -9.22 -10.07
N PRO A 182 -4.54 -8.22 -9.51
CA PRO A 182 -3.41 -8.49 -8.63
C PRO A 182 -3.92 -9.39 -7.51
N GLU A 183 -3.18 -10.46 -7.22
CA GLU A 183 -3.57 -11.38 -6.15
C GLU A 183 -3.81 -10.56 -4.88
N PRO A 184 -4.94 -10.77 -4.18
CA PRO A 184 -5.21 -10.02 -2.96
C PRO A 184 -4.03 -10.19 -2.02
N GLU A 185 -3.53 -9.07 -1.47
CA GLU A 185 -2.41 -9.11 -0.53
C GLU A 185 -2.71 -10.14 0.55
N LYS A 186 -1.81 -11.13 0.69
CA LYS A 186 -1.98 -12.18 1.68
C LYS A 186 -2.17 -11.53 3.05
N PRO A 187 -3.08 -12.05 3.90
CA PRO A 187 -3.21 -11.57 5.27
C PRO A 187 -1.84 -11.43 5.92
N TYR A 188 -1.61 -10.29 6.58
CA TYR A 188 -0.31 -9.98 7.18
C TYR A 188 0.12 -11.12 8.10
N ASP A 189 1.20 -11.79 7.73
CA ASP A 189 1.80 -12.85 8.52
C ASP A 189 2.95 -12.25 9.35
N PRO A 190 2.80 -12.13 10.69
CA PRO A 190 3.84 -11.59 11.56
C PRO A 190 5.12 -12.43 11.54
N PHE A 191 5.07 -13.68 11.10
CA PHE A 191 6.22 -14.57 11.01
C PHE A 191 6.74 -14.72 9.58
N GLY A 192 6.14 -14.04 8.59
CA GLY A 192 6.61 -14.06 7.21
C GLY A 192 6.74 -15.47 6.61
N GLY A 193 5.83 -16.39 6.97
CA GLY A 193 5.85 -17.78 6.56
C GLY A 193 6.65 -18.72 7.46
N MET A 194 7.31 -18.22 8.51
CA MET A 194 8.01 -19.05 9.49
C MET A 194 6.99 -19.70 10.43
N VAL A 195 6.86 -21.01 10.33
CA VAL A 195 6.03 -21.79 11.26
C VAL A 195 6.92 -22.28 12.40
N PRO A 196 6.64 -21.92 13.67
CA PRO A 196 7.39 -22.42 14.81
C PRO A 196 7.47 -23.95 14.80
N ASN A 197 8.65 -24.50 15.05
CA ASN A 197 8.90 -25.95 15.10
C ASN A 197 8.66 -26.71 13.79
N LYS A 198 8.45 -26.04 12.66
CA LYS A 198 8.46 -26.68 11.35
C LYS A 198 9.92 -26.83 10.88
N ARG A 199 10.27 -28.04 10.41
CA ARG A 199 11.55 -28.32 9.76
C ARG A 199 11.25 -28.73 8.31
N ASP A 200 12.16 -28.42 7.39
CA ASP A 200 11.89 -28.55 5.95
C ASP A 200 12.00 -30.00 5.45
N TYR A 201 12.95 -30.77 5.99
CA TYR A 201 13.30 -32.09 5.45
C TYR A 201 12.80 -33.27 6.29
N TYR A 202 12.41 -33.04 7.54
CA TYR A 202 11.96 -34.09 8.44
C TYR A 202 10.90 -33.61 9.43
N THR A 203 10.03 -34.52 9.85
CA THR A 203 9.05 -34.25 10.90
C THR A 203 9.48 -34.92 12.19
N LEU A 204 9.64 -34.13 13.24
CA LEU A 204 9.92 -34.65 14.57
C LEU A 204 8.62 -35.18 15.19
N ARG A 205 8.66 -36.39 15.76
CA ARG A 205 7.53 -36.92 16.54
C ARG A 205 7.56 -36.35 17.96
N ASP A 206 6.38 -36.23 18.57
CA ASP A 206 6.25 -35.81 19.97
C ASP A 206 6.69 -36.90 20.98
N TYR A 207 6.83 -38.14 20.49
CA TYR A 207 7.22 -39.28 21.31
C TYR A 207 8.13 -40.24 20.54
N TYR A 208 9.29 -40.51 21.12
CA TYR A 208 10.19 -41.59 20.74
C TYR A 208 10.39 -42.51 21.95
N PRO A 209 10.14 -43.83 21.82
CA PRO A 209 10.26 -44.75 22.94
C PRO A 209 11.73 -44.86 23.36
N SER A 210 12.02 -44.50 24.60
CA SER A 210 13.37 -44.65 25.15
C SER A 210 13.33 -44.79 26.67
N SER A 211 13.99 -45.83 27.17
CA SER A 211 14.07 -46.13 28.60
C SER A 211 14.70 -45.00 29.42
N TYR A 212 15.52 -44.16 28.79
CA TYR A 212 16.17 -43.03 29.43
C TYR A 212 15.28 -41.78 29.53
N LEU A 213 14.46 -41.47 28.52
CA LEU A 213 13.65 -40.24 28.51
C LEU A 213 12.27 -40.41 29.13
N ASP A 214 11.75 -41.65 29.19
CA ASP A 214 10.44 -41.92 29.78
C ASP A 214 10.32 -41.42 31.24
N PRO A 215 11.33 -41.59 32.13
CA PRO A 215 11.29 -41.03 33.48
C PRO A 215 11.38 -39.50 33.51
N ILE A 216 12.19 -38.91 32.62
CA ILE A 216 12.43 -37.45 32.56
C ILE A 216 11.17 -36.71 32.14
N ARG A 217 10.35 -37.31 31.27
CA ARG A 217 9.05 -36.75 30.84
C ARG A 217 8.07 -36.55 32.00
N GLN A 218 8.15 -37.40 33.02
CA GLN A 218 7.27 -37.35 34.18
C GLN A 218 7.85 -36.52 35.33
N ASP A 219 9.16 -36.22 35.28
CA ASP A 219 9.83 -35.46 36.33
C ASP A 219 9.60 -33.95 36.18
N THR A 220 8.70 -33.44 37.02
CA THR A 220 8.39 -32.01 37.13
C THR A 220 9.60 -31.12 37.44
N ARG A 221 10.64 -31.64 38.10
CA ARG A 221 11.86 -30.87 38.42
C ARG A 221 12.65 -30.51 37.17
N MET A 222 12.69 -31.42 36.20
CA MET A 222 13.39 -31.22 34.92
C MET A 222 12.61 -30.31 33.99
N LEU A 223 11.28 -30.47 33.94
CA LEU A 223 10.40 -29.58 33.17
C LEU A 223 10.44 -28.15 33.71
N ALA A 224 10.41 -27.96 35.03
CA ALA A 224 10.54 -26.63 35.64
C ALA A 224 11.93 -26.00 35.42
N GLY A 225 12.94 -26.81 35.13
CA GLY A 225 14.29 -26.37 34.75
C GLY A 225 14.40 -25.91 33.28
N GLY A 226 13.32 -25.94 32.51
CA GLY A 226 13.30 -25.55 31.10
C GLY A 226 13.84 -26.64 30.15
N TYR A 227 13.92 -27.89 30.59
CA TYR A 227 14.33 -29.00 29.74
C TYR A 227 13.20 -29.40 28.80
N ASP A 228 13.37 -29.13 27.50
CA ASP A 228 12.42 -29.54 26.46
C ASP A 228 12.87 -30.83 25.74
N LEU A 229 11.99 -31.82 25.72
CA LEU A 229 12.21 -33.09 25.03
C LEU A 229 12.24 -32.91 23.51
N GLN A 230 11.50 -31.95 22.94
CA GLN A 230 11.53 -31.71 21.50
C GLN A 230 12.91 -31.22 21.04
N GLU A 231 13.56 -30.37 21.82
CA GLU A 231 14.94 -29.96 21.55
C GLU A 231 15.91 -31.13 21.63
N TYR A 232 15.79 -31.97 22.67
CA TYR A 232 16.61 -33.17 22.81
C TYR A 232 16.49 -34.09 21.59
N TYR A 233 15.26 -34.38 21.14
CA TYR A 233 15.05 -35.19 19.95
C TYR A 233 15.62 -34.54 18.69
N SER A 234 15.49 -33.22 18.54
CA SER A 234 16.03 -32.52 17.37
C SER A 234 17.56 -32.60 17.33
N ARG A 235 18.22 -32.45 18.48
CA ARG A 235 19.68 -32.54 18.62
C ARG A 235 20.18 -33.96 18.35
N THR A 236 19.53 -34.97 18.91
CA THR A 236 19.94 -36.37 18.70
C THR A 236 19.74 -36.81 17.26
N MET A 237 18.68 -36.34 16.58
CA MET A 237 18.48 -36.63 15.16
C MET A 237 19.54 -35.95 14.28
N LEU A 238 19.93 -34.70 14.58
CA LEU A 238 21.00 -34.01 13.85
C LEU A 238 22.37 -34.68 14.09
N GLU A 239 22.64 -35.12 15.32
CA GLU A 239 23.88 -35.82 15.67
C GLU A 239 23.96 -37.21 15.03
N ALA A 240 22.87 -37.98 15.07
CA ALA A 240 22.83 -39.33 14.51
C ALA A 240 22.98 -39.35 12.98
N PHE A 241 22.43 -38.34 12.29
CA PHE A 241 22.38 -38.31 10.83
C PHE A 241 23.28 -37.24 10.18
N ALA A 242 24.16 -36.59 10.96
CA ALA A 242 25.19 -35.63 10.54
C ALA A 242 24.92 -34.96 9.17
N GLY A 243 23.88 -34.11 9.10
CA GLY A 243 23.51 -33.43 7.84
C GLY A 243 22.03 -33.43 7.45
N LEU A 244 21.13 -33.93 8.31
CA LEU A 244 19.67 -34.04 8.05
C LEU A 244 18.95 -32.71 7.72
N GLY A 245 19.63 -31.57 7.82
CA GLY A 245 19.07 -30.24 7.58
C GLY A 245 19.92 -29.31 6.73
N CYS A 246 20.98 -29.81 6.06
CA CYS A 246 21.78 -29.00 5.16
C CYS A 246 22.13 -29.75 3.88
N PHE A 247 21.54 -29.33 2.76
CA PHE A 247 21.79 -29.92 1.44
C PHE A 247 22.47 -28.89 0.55
N VAL A 248 23.79 -28.99 0.43
CA VAL A 248 24.63 -28.02 -0.29
C VAL A 248 24.18 -27.84 -1.74
N ASP A 249 23.78 -28.94 -2.38
CA ASP A 249 23.31 -28.95 -3.78
C ASP A 249 22.03 -28.14 -3.99
N GLU A 250 21.19 -27.98 -2.97
CA GLU A 250 19.95 -27.19 -3.02
C GLU A 250 20.16 -25.77 -2.47
N GLU A 251 20.97 -25.64 -1.42
CA GLU A 251 21.20 -24.36 -0.72
C GLU A 251 22.09 -23.39 -1.49
N VAL A 252 23.13 -23.89 -2.17
CA VAL A 252 24.01 -23.04 -3.00
C VAL A 252 23.25 -22.37 -4.15
N PRO A 253 22.50 -23.09 -5.00
CA PRO A 253 21.75 -22.44 -6.08
C PRO A 253 20.62 -21.55 -5.55
N MET A 254 19.96 -21.93 -4.45
CA MET A 254 18.92 -21.08 -3.85
C MET A 254 19.49 -19.79 -3.25
N ARG A 255 20.68 -19.85 -2.62
CA ARG A 255 21.40 -18.69 -2.13
C ARG A 255 21.84 -17.78 -3.27
N GLU A 256 22.35 -18.34 -4.36
CA GLU A 256 22.70 -17.58 -5.57
C GLU A 256 21.45 -16.91 -6.15
N ALA A 257 20.36 -17.66 -6.35
CA ALA A 257 19.09 -17.12 -6.85
C ALA A 257 18.53 -15.99 -5.96
N ASN A 258 18.59 -16.14 -4.63
CA ASN A 258 18.12 -15.12 -3.69
C ASN A 258 19.05 -13.90 -3.61
N SER A 259 20.37 -14.09 -3.71
CA SER A 259 21.32 -12.97 -3.75
C SER A 259 21.21 -12.19 -5.07
N PHE A 260 20.93 -12.86 -6.20
CA PHE A 260 20.56 -12.21 -7.46
C PHE A 260 19.23 -11.44 -7.39
N ASN A 261 18.32 -11.78 -6.47
CA ASN A 261 17.07 -11.04 -6.24
C ASN A 261 17.26 -9.85 -5.28
N ILE A 262 18.19 -9.93 -4.33
CA ILE A 262 18.48 -8.85 -3.38
C ILE A 262 19.35 -7.74 -4.02
N MET A 263 20.22 -8.09 -4.96
CA MET A 263 21.09 -7.12 -5.65
C MET A 263 20.47 -6.44 -6.88
N LYS A 264 19.24 -6.79 -7.28
CA LYS A 264 18.55 -6.05 -8.35
C LYS A 264 18.06 -4.72 -7.79
N PRO A 265 18.58 -3.57 -8.24
CA PRO A 265 17.94 -2.30 -7.92
C PRO A 265 16.52 -2.37 -8.51
N ILE A 266 15.54 -1.89 -7.73
CA ILE A 266 14.10 -1.86 -8.06
C ILE A 266 13.81 -1.30 -9.46
N ALA A 267 14.74 -0.54 -10.05
CA ALA A 267 14.66 -0.01 -11.41
C ALA A 267 14.84 -1.04 -12.55
N THR A 268 15.48 -2.21 -12.33
CA THR A 268 15.87 -3.11 -13.44
C THR A 268 14.89 -4.27 -13.67
N GLN A 269 13.88 -4.45 -12.82
CA GLN A 269 12.88 -5.50 -13.00
C GLN A 269 11.97 -5.24 -14.24
N GLY A 270 11.83 -3.97 -14.64
CA GLY A 270 11.17 -3.60 -15.90
C GLY A 270 12.03 -3.80 -17.16
N ALA A 271 13.37 -3.81 -17.03
CA ALA A 271 14.26 -3.89 -18.18
C ALA A 271 14.54 -5.34 -18.64
N VAL A 272 14.55 -6.31 -17.71
CA VAL A 272 14.82 -7.73 -18.06
C VAL A 272 13.64 -8.37 -18.81
N LEU A 273 12.40 -7.92 -18.58
CA LEU A 273 11.24 -8.34 -19.36
C LEU A 273 11.27 -7.82 -20.81
N ALA A 274 12.03 -6.76 -21.09
CA ALA A 274 12.20 -6.21 -22.43
C ALA A 274 13.35 -6.86 -23.23
N ALA A 275 14.26 -7.58 -22.56
CA ALA A 275 15.45 -8.17 -23.20
C ALA A 275 15.29 -9.67 -23.57
N GLY A 276 14.31 -10.38 -23.00
CA GLY A 276 14.10 -11.81 -23.26
C GLY A 276 13.37 -12.16 -24.56
N SER A 277 13.05 -11.18 -25.41
CA SER A 277 12.27 -11.37 -26.64
C SER A 277 13.07 -11.25 -27.96
N GLY A 278 14.40 -11.33 -27.91
CA GLY A 278 15.25 -11.35 -29.09
C GLY A 278 16.36 -12.40 -29.00
N GLU A 279 16.49 -13.22 -30.05
CA GLU A 279 17.41 -14.35 -30.28
C GLU A 279 16.80 -15.72 -29.94
N GLY A 280 16.47 -16.61 -30.88
CA GLY A 280 16.96 -16.75 -32.25
C GLY A 280 17.50 -18.17 -32.42
N SER A 281 16.67 -19.02 -33.01
CA SER A 281 16.95 -20.40 -33.43
C SER A 281 18.28 -20.58 -34.17
N ALA A 282 19.05 -21.57 -33.73
CA ALA A 282 19.88 -22.46 -34.55
C ALA A 282 20.02 -23.82 -33.83
#